data_AF-A0A7C4JQM5-F1
#
_entry.id   AF-A0A7C4JQM5-F1
#
_cell.length_a   1.000
_cell.length_b   1.000
_cell.length_c   1.000
_cell.angle_alpha   90.00
_cell.angle_beta   90.00
_cell.angle_gamma   90.00
#
_symmetry.space_group_name_H-M   'P 1'
#
loop_
_entity.id
_entity.type
_entity.pdbx_description
1 polymer ?
#
loop_
_entity_poly.entity_id
_entity_poly.type
_entity_poly.pdbx_seq_one_letter_code
_entity_poly.pdbx_strand_id
1 'polypeptide(L)'
;MKDYKPIFEKLFKNQLSTSEFKTLLINLETIIEKTFKKLFDKSVENLFAKYYGSDYIEVLSQELLLKLIHQKNIILNLVFIHENYLISIAKNLINYHLSSKFKIIKKEINFEDLYLSKDPDEQEELKLGENLPKVMVDYLENLRLFHMVEILKKHLTPKEIEVLCCYILKYVYKQEKRCKINKNVLYKRWERLKPKLRKILGYEIFEENSPHKFFEIIKSELC
;
A
#
# COMPACT_ATOMS: atom_id res chain seq x y z
N MET A 1 -28.43 11.94 4.90
CA MET A 1 -27.76 10.65 5.19
C MET A 1 -26.92 10.27 3.99
N LYS A 2 -25.73 9.70 4.19
CA LYS A 2 -24.76 9.45 3.12
C LYS A 2 -24.97 8.07 2.51
N ASP A 3 -25.14 8.03 1.20
CA ASP A 3 -25.17 6.80 0.40
C ASP A 3 -23.77 6.52 -0.14
N TYR A 4 -23.27 5.32 0.12
CA TYR A 4 -21.97 4.87 -0.38
C TYR A 4 -22.09 4.06 -1.67
N LYS A 5 -23.30 3.75 -2.15
CA LYS A 5 -23.49 2.98 -3.37
C LYS A 5 -22.77 3.59 -4.59
N PRO A 6 -22.90 4.90 -4.89
CA PRO A 6 -22.30 5.47 -6.09
C PRO A 6 -20.77 5.39 -6.10
N ILE A 7 -20.12 5.54 -4.93
CA ILE A 7 -18.67 5.50 -4.83
C ILE A 7 -18.13 4.08 -5.00
N PHE A 8 -18.84 3.06 -4.48
CA PHE A 8 -18.47 1.66 -4.69
C PHE A 8 -18.72 1.20 -6.13
N GLU A 9 -19.78 1.66 -6.78
CA GLU A 9 -19.98 1.37 -8.21
C GLU A 9 -18.85 1.93 -9.07
N LYS A 10 -18.44 3.19 -8.83
CA LYS A 10 -17.28 3.79 -9.50
C LYS A 10 -16.01 3.00 -9.23
N LEU A 11 -15.79 2.57 -7.98
CA LEU A 11 -14.64 1.73 -7.61
C LEU A 11 -14.62 0.44 -8.43
N PHE A 12 -15.72 -0.32 -8.43
CA PHE A 12 -15.79 -1.62 -9.10
C PHE A 12 -15.81 -1.56 -10.62
N LYS A 13 -16.20 -0.41 -11.19
CA LYS A 13 -16.15 -0.15 -12.63
C LYS A 13 -14.83 0.50 -13.08
N ASN A 14 -13.85 0.67 -12.20
CA ASN A 14 -12.58 1.36 -12.47
C ASN A 14 -12.76 2.80 -12.97
N GLN A 15 -13.80 3.49 -12.49
CA GLN A 15 -14.14 4.88 -12.84
C GLN A 15 -13.83 5.86 -11.69
N LEU A 16 -13.31 5.37 -10.58
CA LEU A 16 -12.99 6.17 -9.41
C LEU A 16 -11.67 6.90 -9.60
N SER A 17 -11.69 8.23 -9.47
CA SER A 17 -10.48 9.05 -9.49
C SER A 17 -9.63 8.87 -8.23
N THR A 18 -8.35 9.25 -8.28
CA THR A 18 -7.43 9.16 -7.13
C THR A 18 -7.91 10.00 -5.93
N SER A 19 -8.47 11.19 -6.16
CA SER A 19 -8.99 12.05 -5.09
C SER A 19 -10.25 11.46 -4.44
N GLU A 20 -11.16 10.90 -5.24
CA GLU A 20 -12.33 10.16 -4.73
C GLU A 20 -11.91 8.91 -3.97
N PHE A 21 -10.87 8.19 -4.41
CA PHE A 21 -10.33 7.04 -3.69
C PHE A 21 -9.74 7.42 -2.33
N LYS A 22 -8.93 8.49 -2.26
CA LYS A 22 -8.45 9.03 -0.97
C LYS A 22 -9.61 9.44 -0.06
N THR A 23 -10.64 10.06 -0.64
CA THR A 23 -11.86 10.43 0.09
C THR A 23 -12.58 9.18 0.61
N LEU A 24 -12.63 8.10 -0.17
CA LEU A 24 -13.19 6.82 0.27
C LEU A 24 -12.42 6.25 1.46
N LEU A 25 -11.09 6.24 1.42
CA LEU A 25 -10.25 5.75 2.54
C LEU A 25 -10.51 6.54 3.83
N ILE A 26 -10.47 7.87 3.78
CA ILE A 26 -10.78 8.74 4.92
C ILE A 26 -12.19 8.47 5.46
N ASN A 27 -13.16 8.25 4.56
CA ASN A 27 -14.51 7.89 4.99
C ASN A 27 -14.54 6.55 5.72
N LEU A 28 -13.81 5.54 5.24
CA LEU A 28 -13.73 4.23 5.88
C LEU A 28 -13.03 4.31 7.24
N GLU A 29 -11.94 5.06 7.37
CA GLU A 29 -11.31 5.38 8.67
C GLU A 29 -12.33 6.01 9.64
N THR A 30 -13.10 6.99 9.16
CA THR A 30 -14.19 7.61 9.94
C THR A 30 -15.25 6.59 10.36
N ILE A 31 -15.58 5.60 9.52
CA ILE A 31 -16.47 4.49 9.89
C ILE A 31 -15.86 3.67 11.03
N ILE A 32 -14.59 3.30 10.95
CA ILE A 32 -13.89 2.55 12.00
C ILE A 32 -13.90 3.35 13.31
N GLU A 33 -13.53 4.63 13.28
CA GLU A 33 -13.57 5.49 14.47
C GLU A 33 -14.96 5.58 15.09
N LYS A 34 -16.00 5.82 14.27
CA LYS A 34 -17.39 5.85 14.73
C LYS A 34 -17.80 4.53 15.34
N THR A 35 -17.31 3.42 14.79
CA THR A 35 -17.61 2.07 15.28
C THR A 35 -17.00 1.86 16.66
N PHE A 36 -15.72 2.19 16.87
CA PHE A 36 -15.11 2.17 18.20
C PHE A 36 -15.86 3.08 19.16
N LYS A 37 -16.01 4.37 18.82
CA LYS A 37 -16.66 5.37 19.69
C LYS A 37 -18.09 5.02 20.11
N LYS A 38 -18.87 4.38 19.24
CA LYS A 38 -20.30 4.09 19.49
C LYS A 38 -20.56 2.70 20.06
N LEU A 39 -19.75 1.70 19.70
CA LEU A 39 -20.09 0.29 19.93
C LEU A 39 -19.08 -0.46 20.80
N PHE A 40 -17.93 0.14 21.09
CA PHE A 40 -16.89 -0.46 21.91
C PHE A 40 -16.41 0.54 22.97
N ASP A 41 -15.83 0.03 24.05
CA ASP A 41 -15.21 0.89 25.05
C ASP A 41 -13.76 1.24 24.68
N LYS A 42 -13.19 2.19 25.42
CA LYS A 42 -11.80 2.63 25.24
C LYS A 42 -10.79 1.51 25.53
N SER A 43 -11.14 0.51 26.33
CA SER A 43 -10.24 -0.60 26.64
C SER A 43 -10.02 -1.49 25.42
N VAL A 44 -11.08 -1.72 24.64
CA VAL A 44 -11.02 -2.44 23.37
C VAL A 44 -10.20 -1.65 22.36
N GLU A 45 -10.46 -0.36 22.18
CA GLU A 45 -9.69 0.50 21.27
C GLU A 45 -8.19 0.50 21.61
N ASN A 46 -7.84 0.59 22.89
CA ASN A 46 -6.45 0.51 23.37
C ASN A 46 -5.79 -0.84 23.07
N LEU A 47 -6.55 -1.95 23.03
CA LEU A 47 -6.00 -3.25 22.62
C LEU A 47 -5.58 -3.22 21.15
N PHE A 48 -6.40 -2.65 20.26
CA PHE A 48 -6.03 -2.53 18.85
C PHE A 48 -4.79 -1.64 18.68
N ALA A 49 -4.73 -0.49 19.35
CA ALA A 49 -3.54 0.36 19.33
C ALA A 49 -2.28 -0.37 19.84
N LYS A 50 -2.43 -1.27 20.82
CA LYS A 50 -1.32 -2.08 21.35
C LYS A 50 -0.83 -3.14 20.37
N TYR A 51 -1.73 -3.81 19.64
CA TYR A 51 -1.38 -4.91 18.74
C TYR A 51 -0.98 -4.44 17.33
N TYR A 52 -1.65 -3.42 16.80
CA TYR A 52 -1.41 -2.90 15.46
C TYR A 52 -0.49 -1.68 15.42
N GLY A 53 -0.34 -0.96 16.54
CA GLY A 53 0.37 0.32 16.58
C GLY A 53 -0.57 1.52 16.51
N SER A 54 0.02 2.73 16.40
CA SER A 54 -0.73 4.00 16.39
C SER A 54 -1.61 4.18 15.14
N ASP A 55 -1.32 3.44 14.08
CA ASP A 55 -1.94 3.42 12.76
C ASP A 55 -3.05 2.36 12.62
N TYR A 56 -3.49 1.75 13.73
CA TYR A 56 -4.50 0.68 13.72
C TYR A 56 -5.82 1.04 12.99
N ILE A 57 -6.23 2.32 12.99
CA ILE A 57 -7.42 2.78 12.26
C ILE A 57 -7.21 2.64 10.75
N GLU A 58 -6.03 3.02 10.26
CA GLU A 58 -5.67 2.91 8.85
C GLU A 58 -5.68 1.43 8.43
N VAL A 59 -5.02 0.56 9.20
CA VAL A 59 -4.96 -0.88 8.94
C VAL A 59 -6.36 -1.49 8.86
N LEU A 60 -7.21 -1.23 9.86
CA LEU A 60 -8.59 -1.74 9.87
C LEU A 60 -9.44 -1.18 8.73
N SER A 61 -9.18 0.06 8.29
CA SER A 61 -9.89 0.66 7.15
C SER A 61 -9.52 -0.03 5.83
N GLN A 62 -8.26 -0.43 5.66
CA GLN A 62 -7.78 -1.17 4.50
C GLN A 62 -8.35 -2.60 4.50
N GLU A 63 -8.37 -3.27 5.65
CA GLU A 63 -9.04 -4.57 5.79
C GLU A 63 -10.54 -4.49 5.49
N LEU A 64 -11.22 -3.43 5.97
CA LEU A 64 -12.62 -3.19 5.66
C LEU A 64 -12.83 -3.01 4.15
N LEU A 65 -11.97 -2.24 3.47
CA LEU A 65 -12.02 -2.07 2.02
C LEU A 65 -11.85 -3.40 1.29
N LEU A 66 -10.87 -4.22 1.68
CA LEU A 66 -10.64 -5.55 1.09
C LEU A 66 -11.87 -6.45 1.24
N LYS A 67 -12.47 -6.46 2.43
CA LYS A 67 -13.69 -7.24 2.69
C LYS A 67 -14.86 -6.80 1.82
N LEU A 68 -15.01 -5.49 1.59
CA LEU A 68 -16.02 -4.95 0.70
C LEU A 68 -15.75 -5.35 -0.77
N ILE A 69 -14.49 -5.35 -1.19
CA ILE A 69 -14.10 -5.81 -2.52
C ILE A 69 -14.41 -7.29 -2.72
N HIS A 70 -14.12 -8.13 -1.71
CA HIS A 70 -14.47 -9.55 -1.75
C HIS A 70 -15.99 -9.77 -1.87
N GLN A 71 -16.79 -8.84 -1.36
CA GLN A 71 -18.25 -8.86 -1.46
C GLN A 71 -18.79 -8.06 -2.66
N LYS A 72 -17.96 -7.75 -3.67
CA LYS A 72 -18.31 -6.94 -4.85
C LYS A 72 -19.70 -7.24 -5.42
N ASN A 73 -20.01 -8.51 -5.69
CA ASN A 73 -21.30 -8.89 -6.30
C ASN A 73 -22.49 -8.56 -5.39
N ILE A 74 -22.36 -8.78 -4.08
CA ILE A 74 -23.39 -8.42 -3.10
C ILE A 74 -23.55 -6.91 -3.09
N ILE A 75 -22.44 -6.18 -3.00
CA ILE A 75 -22.44 -4.71 -2.96
C ILE A 75 -23.05 -4.12 -4.23
N LEU A 76 -22.76 -4.67 -5.41
CA LEU A 76 -23.32 -4.24 -6.68
C LEU A 76 -24.83 -4.54 -6.82
N ASN A 77 -25.36 -5.51 -6.08
CA ASN A 77 -26.79 -5.82 -6.08
C ASN A 77 -27.60 -4.98 -5.08
N LEU A 78 -26.97 -4.33 -4.10
CA LEU A 78 -27.66 -3.45 -3.16
C LEU A 78 -28.18 -2.19 -3.87
N VAL A 79 -29.45 -1.82 -3.66
CA VAL A 79 -30.00 -0.57 -4.21
C VAL A 79 -29.35 0.66 -3.56
N PHE A 80 -28.95 0.53 -2.30
CA PHE A 80 -28.47 1.62 -1.47
C PHE A 80 -27.50 1.10 -0.41
N ILE A 81 -26.46 1.86 -0.08
CA ILE A 81 -25.49 1.48 0.96
C ILE A 81 -25.47 2.55 2.04
N HIS A 82 -26.19 2.27 3.11
CA HIS A 82 -26.27 3.16 4.26
C HIS A 82 -24.99 3.13 5.10
N GLU A 83 -24.64 4.25 5.74
CA GLU A 83 -23.51 4.32 6.68
C GLU A 83 -23.55 3.21 7.76
N ASN A 84 -24.72 2.94 8.33
CA ASN A 84 -24.92 1.89 9.34
C ASN A 84 -24.61 0.48 8.82
N TYR A 85 -24.75 0.24 7.52
CA TYR A 85 -24.35 -1.04 6.92
C TYR A 85 -22.83 -1.21 7.02
N LEU A 86 -22.07 -0.17 6.67
CA LEU A 86 -20.61 -0.17 6.80
C LEU A 86 -20.16 -0.26 8.27
N ILE A 87 -20.84 0.45 9.18
CA ILE A 87 -20.59 0.32 10.64
C ILE A 87 -20.83 -1.12 11.11
N SER A 88 -21.84 -1.81 10.58
CA SER A 88 -22.12 -3.20 10.95
C SER A 88 -21.02 -4.15 10.45
N ILE A 89 -20.50 -3.93 9.24
CA ILE A 89 -19.36 -4.70 8.71
C ILE A 89 -18.11 -4.43 9.55
N ALA A 90 -17.83 -3.16 9.87
CA ALA A 90 -16.72 -2.75 10.73
C ALA A 90 -16.81 -3.37 12.13
N LYS A 91 -18.00 -3.39 12.73
CA LYS A 91 -18.25 -4.06 14.01
C LYS A 91 -17.88 -5.54 13.94
N ASN A 92 -18.31 -6.21 12.86
CA ASN A 92 -18.00 -7.63 12.66
C ASN A 92 -16.50 -7.87 12.44
N LEU A 93 -15.81 -6.96 11.77
CA LEU A 93 -14.34 -7.00 11.61
C LEU A 93 -13.64 -6.90 12.97
N ILE A 94 -14.00 -5.92 13.79
CA ILE A 94 -13.43 -5.73 15.13
C ILE A 94 -13.69 -6.96 16.01
N ASN A 95 -14.93 -7.46 16.04
CA ASN A 95 -15.30 -8.65 16.80
C ASN A 95 -14.51 -9.89 16.35
N TYR A 96 -14.26 -10.03 15.05
CA TYR A 96 -13.46 -11.13 14.53
C TYR A 96 -12.03 -11.11 15.11
N HIS A 97 -11.36 -9.96 15.10
CA HIS A 97 -10.03 -9.81 15.70
C HIS A 97 -9.99 -10.08 17.21
N LEU A 98 -11.01 -9.61 17.94
CA LEU A 98 -11.14 -9.89 19.36
C LEU A 98 -11.34 -11.39 19.63
N SER A 99 -12.22 -12.04 18.87
CA SER A 99 -12.52 -13.46 19.01
C SER A 99 -11.34 -14.36 18.63
N SER A 100 -10.54 -13.95 17.63
CA SER A 100 -9.33 -14.66 17.21
C SER A 100 -8.15 -14.41 18.15
N LYS A 101 -8.30 -13.56 19.17
CA LYS A 101 -7.23 -13.08 20.07
C LYS A 101 -6.05 -12.53 19.29
N PHE A 102 -6.30 -11.84 18.19
CA PHE A 102 -5.27 -11.24 17.34
C PHE A 102 -4.26 -12.27 16.78
N LYS A 103 -4.62 -13.56 16.71
CA LYS A 103 -3.75 -14.62 16.19
C LYS A 103 -3.38 -14.44 14.72
N ILE A 104 -4.20 -13.71 13.97
CA ILE A 104 -4.02 -13.47 12.53
C ILE A 104 -2.86 -12.51 12.28
N ILE A 105 -2.72 -11.47 13.11
CA ILE A 105 -1.55 -10.57 13.09
C ILE A 105 -0.26 -11.32 13.42
N LYS A 106 -0.32 -12.27 14.36
CA LYS A 106 0.85 -13.10 14.71
C LYS A 106 1.29 -14.03 13.58
N LYS A 107 0.45 -14.21 12.57
CA LYS A 107 0.67 -15.04 11.41
C LYS A 107 0.97 -14.18 10.17
N GLU A 108 1.63 -13.03 10.35
CA GLU A 108 2.27 -12.32 9.22
C GLU A 108 3.14 -13.33 8.48
N ILE A 109 2.69 -13.65 7.27
CA ILE A 109 3.21 -14.72 6.44
C ILE A 109 4.59 -14.28 5.95
N ASN A 110 5.61 -15.12 6.15
CA ASN A 110 6.87 -14.95 5.45
C ASN A 110 6.56 -15.09 3.96
N PHE A 111 6.82 -14.07 3.15
CA PHE A 111 6.54 -14.10 1.71
C PHE A 111 7.18 -15.30 0.99
N GLU A 112 8.24 -15.88 1.57
CA GLU A 112 8.86 -17.12 1.09
C GLU A 112 7.97 -18.37 1.25
N ASP A 113 7.06 -18.39 2.21
CA ASP A 113 6.16 -19.53 2.47
C ASP A 113 4.99 -19.60 1.47
N LEU A 114 4.58 -18.47 0.88
CA LEU A 114 3.51 -18.39 -0.13
C LEU A 114 3.89 -19.04 -1.47
N TYR A 115 5.18 -19.26 -1.72
CA TYR A 115 5.66 -19.92 -2.95
C TYR A 115 5.70 -21.45 -2.85
N LEU A 116 5.50 -22.03 -1.66
CA LEU A 116 5.71 -23.47 -1.39
C LEU A 116 4.43 -24.25 -1.12
N SER A 117 3.30 -23.58 -0.92
CA SER A 117 2.03 -24.22 -0.60
C SER A 117 1.27 -24.62 -1.88
N LYS A 118 0.87 -25.90 -1.93
CA LYS A 118 0.00 -26.47 -2.97
C LYS A 118 -1.43 -26.62 -2.46
N ASP A 119 -1.87 -25.71 -1.59
CA ASP A 119 -3.23 -25.76 -1.06
C ASP A 119 -4.21 -25.07 -2.04
N PRO A 120 -5.31 -25.74 -2.43
CA PRO A 120 -6.28 -25.18 -3.37
C PRO A 120 -7.01 -23.94 -2.82
N ASP A 121 -7.09 -23.77 -1.49
CA ASP A 121 -7.65 -22.56 -0.86
C ASP A 121 -6.73 -21.34 -1.01
N GLU A 122 -5.40 -21.52 -1.06
CA GLU A 122 -4.45 -20.43 -1.31
C GLU A 122 -4.35 -20.08 -2.82
N GLN A 123 -4.79 -20.99 -3.71
CA GLN A 123 -4.98 -20.67 -5.13
C GLN A 123 -6.17 -19.74 -5.37
N GLU A 124 -7.18 -19.70 -4.48
CA GLU A 124 -8.19 -18.64 -4.49
C GLU A 124 -7.61 -17.29 -4.04
N GLU A 125 -6.65 -17.28 -3.11
CA GLU A 125 -5.91 -16.07 -2.72
C GLU A 125 -5.09 -15.48 -3.88
N LEU A 126 -4.48 -16.32 -4.73
CA LEU A 126 -3.74 -15.85 -5.90
C LEU A 126 -4.64 -15.27 -7.01
N LYS A 127 -5.91 -15.69 -7.12
CA LYS A 127 -6.91 -15.07 -8.03
C LYS A 127 -7.38 -13.68 -7.58
N LEU A 128 -7.05 -13.24 -6.36
CA LEU A 128 -7.41 -11.90 -5.88
C LEU A 128 -6.63 -10.79 -6.59
N GLY A 129 -5.39 -11.04 -7.02
CA GLY A 129 -4.59 -10.06 -7.77
C GLY A 129 -5.27 -9.59 -9.06
N GLU A 130 -6.08 -10.46 -9.67
CA GLU A 130 -6.78 -10.18 -10.94
C GLU A 130 -8.11 -9.41 -10.75
N ASN A 131 -8.65 -9.34 -9.53
CA ASN A 131 -9.95 -8.73 -9.24
C ASN A 131 -9.89 -7.39 -8.49
N LEU A 132 -8.69 -6.91 -8.16
CA LEU A 132 -8.53 -5.61 -7.52
C LEU A 132 -8.89 -4.47 -8.49
N PRO A 133 -9.67 -3.46 -8.04
CA PRO A 133 -9.84 -2.24 -8.80
C PRO A 133 -8.50 -1.63 -9.18
N LYS A 134 -8.36 -1.16 -10.43
CA LYS A 134 -7.09 -0.61 -10.94
C LYS A 134 -6.55 0.52 -10.05
N VAL A 135 -7.44 1.38 -9.55
CA VAL A 135 -7.05 2.48 -8.64
C VAL A 135 -6.41 1.98 -7.34
N MET A 136 -6.81 0.79 -6.86
CA MET A 136 -6.23 0.16 -5.68
C MET A 136 -4.89 -0.48 -6.01
N VAL A 137 -4.78 -1.16 -7.16
CA VAL A 137 -3.49 -1.68 -7.65
C VAL A 137 -2.48 -0.55 -7.81
N ASP A 138 -2.87 0.55 -8.47
CA ASP A 138 -2.03 1.73 -8.66
C ASP A 138 -1.62 2.36 -7.31
N TYR A 139 -2.52 2.36 -6.32
CA TYR A 139 -2.26 2.86 -4.97
C TYR A 139 -1.27 1.97 -4.20
N LEU A 140 -1.46 0.64 -4.23
CA LEU A 140 -0.56 -0.32 -3.59
C LEU A 140 0.83 -0.29 -4.23
N GLU A 141 0.89 -0.18 -5.56
CA GLU A 141 2.15 -0.01 -6.28
C GLU A 141 2.85 1.29 -5.84
N ASN A 142 2.11 2.42 -5.76
CA ASN A 142 2.68 3.67 -5.26
C ASN A 142 3.22 3.55 -3.84
N LEU A 143 2.47 2.93 -2.92
CA LEU A 143 2.91 2.71 -1.54
C LEU A 143 4.20 1.88 -1.48
N ARG A 144 4.27 0.79 -2.25
CA ARG A 144 5.47 -0.05 -2.37
C ARG A 144 6.67 0.80 -2.82
N LEU A 145 6.49 1.63 -3.84
CA LEU A 145 7.54 2.50 -4.36
C LEU A 145 7.99 3.57 -3.34
N PHE A 146 7.06 4.19 -2.60
CA PHE A 146 7.39 5.13 -1.52
C PHE A 146 8.16 4.45 -0.39
N HIS A 147 7.76 3.25 0.02
CA HIS A 147 8.47 2.48 1.04
C HIS A 147 9.91 2.17 0.60
N MET A 148 10.11 1.80 -0.67
CA MET A 148 11.45 1.60 -1.24
C MET A 148 12.30 2.86 -1.20
N VAL A 149 11.71 4.02 -1.50
CA VAL A 149 12.39 5.32 -1.41
C VAL A 149 12.78 5.65 0.03
N GLU A 150 11.92 5.38 1.01
CA GLU A 150 12.24 5.57 2.44
C GLU A 150 13.37 4.65 2.91
N ILE A 151 13.39 3.39 2.46
CA ILE A 151 14.52 2.49 2.72
C ILE A 151 15.81 3.06 2.11
N LEU A 152 15.75 3.57 0.87
CA LEU A 152 16.91 4.24 0.25
C LEU A 152 17.38 5.44 1.08
N LYS A 153 16.47 6.30 1.57
CA LYS A 153 16.83 7.43 2.46
C LYS A 153 17.55 6.97 3.73
N LYS A 154 17.10 5.87 4.34
CA LYS A 154 17.69 5.33 5.58
C LYS A 154 19.06 4.70 5.36
N HIS A 155 19.29 4.06 4.21
CA HIS A 155 20.51 3.27 3.97
C HIS A 155 21.56 3.96 3.10
N LEU A 156 21.19 4.99 2.33
CA LEU A 156 22.13 5.74 1.50
C LEU A 156 22.60 7.01 2.21
N THR A 157 23.91 7.28 2.10
CA THR A 157 24.49 8.54 2.53
C THR A 157 24.10 9.68 1.58
N PRO A 158 24.14 10.95 2.00
CA PRO A 158 23.83 12.09 1.13
C PRO A 158 24.65 12.11 -0.18
N LYS A 159 25.92 11.70 -0.12
CA LYS A 159 26.79 11.59 -1.30
C LYS A 159 26.40 10.43 -2.24
N GLU A 160 25.83 9.35 -1.71
CA GLU A 160 25.30 8.24 -2.51
C GLU A 160 23.97 8.62 -3.15
N ILE A 161 23.11 9.36 -2.44
CA ILE A 161 21.87 9.93 -2.99
C ILE A 161 22.19 10.90 -4.14
N GLU A 162 23.16 11.80 -3.95
CA GLU A 162 23.63 12.72 -5.01
C GLU A 162 24.07 11.95 -6.27
N VAL A 163 24.80 10.85 -6.09
CA VAL A 163 25.27 9.99 -7.19
C VAL A 163 24.10 9.28 -7.88
N LEU A 164 23.12 8.77 -7.13
CA LEU A 164 21.90 8.14 -7.65
C LEU A 164 21.09 9.13 -8.49
N CYS A 165 20.87 10.33 -7.96
CA CYS A 165 20.16 11.40 -8.66
C CYS A 165 20.87 11.85 -9.93
N CYS A 166 22.19 11.96 -9.87
CA CYS A 166 23.01 12.25 -11.04
C CYS A 166 22.92 11.19 -12.13
N TYR A 167 22.89 9.92 -11.73
CA TYR A 167 22.73 8.82 -12.66
C TYR A 167 21.35 8.84 -13.33
N ILE A 168 20.29 8.96 -12.53
CA ILE A 168 18.90 8.99 -13.03
C ILE A 168 18.68 10.18 -13.96
N LEU A 169 19.07 11.39 -13.56
CA LEU A 169 18.90 12.59 -14.38
C LEU A 169 19.66 12.49 -15.71
N LYS A 170 20.87 11.95 -15.70
CA LYS A 170 21.70 11.84 -16.91
C LYS A 170 21.24 10.71 -17.84
N TYR A 171 21.01 9.51 -17.33
CA TYR A 171 20.79 8.33 -18.17
C TYR A 171 19.31 8.02 -18.41
N VAL A 172 18.42 8.35 -17.46
CA VAL A 172 16.97 8.15 -17.62
C VAL A 172 16.34 9.38 -18.27
N TYR A 173 16.66 10.58 -17.77
CA TYR A 173 16.03 11.84 -18.25
C TYR A 173 16.86 12.64 -19.25
N LYS A 174 18.06 12.20 -19.60
CA LYS A 174 18.98 12.87 -20.55
C LYS A 174 19.28 14.34 -20.19
N GLN A 175 19.29 14.68 -18.90
CA GLN A 175 19.58 16.02 -18.38
C GLN A 175 21.05 16.11 -17.91
N GLU A 176 21.92 16.70 -18.73
CA GLU A 176 23.37 16.73 -18.47
C GLU A 176 23.83 17.75 -17.41
N LYS A 177 23.04 18.81 -17.15
CA LYS A 177 23.53 20.02 -16.47
C LYS A 177 23.47 20.03 -14.93
N ARG A 178 22.94 19.00 -14.25
CA ARG A 178 22.71 19.05 -12.79
C ARG A 178 23.85 18.50 -11.92
N CYS A 179 24.85 17.83 -12.50
CA CYS A 179 25.87 17.14 -11.71
C CYS A 179 27.17 17.94 -11.63
N LYS A 180 27.46 18.51 -10.45
CA LYS A 180 28.72 19.22 -10.17
C LYS A 180 29.93 18.29 -9.97
N ILE A 181 29.73 16.97 -10.06
CA ILE A 181 30.77 15.95 -9.84
C ILE A 181 31.49 15.63 -11.15
N ASN A 182 32.82 15.54 -11.09
CA ASN A 182 33.65 15.06 -12.20
C ASN A 182 33.18 13.66 -12.69
N LYS A 183 33.07 13.49 -14.02
CA LYS A 183 32.63 12.24 -14.69
C LYS A 183 33.34 10.99 -14.17
N ASN A 184 34.67 11.04 -13.98
CA ASN A 184 35.44 9.89 -13.51
C ASN A 184 35.14 9.52 -12.05
N VAL A 185 34.87 10.53 -11.22
CA VAL A 185 34.49 10.34 -9.82
C VAL A 185 33.07 9.79 -9.73
N LEU A 186 32.15 10.32 -10.55
CA LEU A 186 30.76 9.85 -10.63
C LEU A 186 30.70 8.38 -11.05
N TYR A 187 31.46 7.99 -12.08
CA TYR A 187 31.54 6.59 -12.54
C TYR A 187 32.01 5.65 -11.43
N LYS A 188 33.14 5.96 -10.77
CA LYS A 188 33.67 5.14 -9.67
C LYS A 188 32.70 5.03 -8.50
N ARG A 189 31.98 6.10 -8.16
CA ARG A 189 30.97 6.09 -7.10
C ARG A 189 29.74 5.28 -7.48
N TRP A 190 29.30 5.36 -8.74
CA TRP A 190 28.18 4.59 -9.25
C TRP A 190 28.46 3.08 -9.20
N GLU A 191 29.65 2.64 -9.66
CA GLU A 191 30.02 1.21 -9.61
C GLU A 191 30.04 0.65 -8.17
N ARG A 192 30.39 1.47 -7.17
CA ARG A 192 30.32 1.10 -5.75
C ARG A 192 28.90 1.11 -5.19
N LEU A 193 28.03 1.96 -5.73
CA LEU A 193 26.64 2.10 -5.29
C LEU A 193 25.76 0.96 -5.81
N LYS A 194 25.98 0.48 -7.03
CA LYS A 194 25.23 -0.65 -7.64
C LYS A 194 25.05 -1.87 -6.72
N PRO A 195 26.11 -2.46 -6.13
CA PRO A 195 25.95 -3.64 -5.27
C PRO A 195 25.13 -3.33 -4.01
N LYS A 196 25.21 -2.11 -3.50
CA LYS A 196 24.41 -1.66 -2.35
C LYS A 196 22.94 -1.50 -2.72
N LEU A 197 22.64 -0.89 -3.87
CA LEU A 197 21.28 -0.79 -4.40
C LEU A 197 20.69 -2.18 -4.62
N ARG A 198 21.44 -3.12 -5.22
CA ARG A 198 20.98 -4.51 -5.42
C ARG A 198 20.64 -5.22 -4.11
N LYS A 199 21.42 -4.98 -3.04
CA LYS A 199 21.11 -5.54 -1.71
C LYS A 199 19.85 -4.94 -1.09
N ILE A 200 19.58 -3.66 -1.34
CA ILE A 200 18.44 -2.94 -0.76
C ILE A 200 17.15 -3.22 -1.54
N LEU A 201 17.24 -3.26 -2.86
CA LEU A 201 16.11 -3.28 -3.79
C LEU A 201 15.81 -4.69 -4.33
N GLY A 202 16.70 -5.67 -4.16
CA GLY A 202 16.56 -6.98 -4.78
C GLY A 202 16.83 -6.95 -6.29
N TYR A 203 16.84 -8.13 -6.93
CA TYR A 203 17.07 -8.27 -8.37
C TYR A 203 15.82 -7.90 -9.20
N GLU A 204 14.63 -8.22 -8.68
CA GLU A 204 13.35 -8.15 -9.40
C GLU A 204 12.94 -6.73 -9.82
N ILE A 205 13.32 -5.69 -9.06
CA ILE A 205 12.97 -4.29 -9.37
C ILE A 205 13.59 -3.80 -10.69
N PHE A 206 14.69 -4.43 -11.11
CA PHE A 206 15.34 -4.10 -12.39
C PHE A 206 14.80 -4.92 -13.57
N GLU A 207 13.94 -5.91 -13.32
CA GLU A 207 13.42 -6.86 -14.31
C GLU A 207 11.94 -6.63 -14.65
N GLU A 208 11.14 -6.01 -13.77
CA GLU A 208 9.74 -5.66 -14.06
C GLU A 208 9.62 -4.47 -15.04
N ASN A 209 8.71 -4.61 -16.02
CA ASN A 209 8.37 -3.61 -17.03
C ASN A 209 7.68 -2.38 -16.43
N SER A 210 8.44 -1.49 -15.78
CA SER A 210 8.27 -0.02 -15.72
C SER A 210 9.08 0.57 -14.55
N PRO A 211 10.44 0.56 -14.60
CA PRO A 211 11.24 1.28 -13.61
C PRO A 211 11.06 2.81 -13.71
N HIS A 212 10.34 3.31 -14.73
CA HIS A 212 10.04 4.72 -14.92
C HIS A 212 9.28 5.34 -13.74
N LYS A 213 8.23 4.67 -13.25
CA LYS A 213 7.41 5.18 -12.13
C LYS A 213 8.25 5.29 -10.85
N PHE A 214 9.11 4.31 -10.59
CA PHE A 214 10.07 4.34 -9.50
C PHE A 214 11.08 5.48 -9.64
N PHE A 215 11.65 5.69 -10.83
CA PHE A 215 12.60 6.77 -11.07
C PHE A 215 11.97 8.17 -11.01
N GLU A 216 10.69 8.33 -11.34
CA GLU A 216 9.98 9.59 -11.14
C GLU A 216 9.82 9.90 -9.64
N ILE A 217 9.45 8.90 -8.82
CA ILE A 217 9.33 9.09 -7.36
C ILE A 217 10.70 9.35 -6.73
N ILE A 218 11.76 8.63 -7.13
CA ILE A 218 13.12 8.94 -6.68
C ILE A 218 13.49 10.38 -7.02
N LYS A 219 13.18 10.83 -8.24
CA LYS A 219 13.49 12.19 -8.67
C LYS A 219 12.72 13.25 -7.87
N SER A 220 11.44 13.02 -7.55
CA SER A 220 10.66 13.98 -6.76
C SER A 220 11.06 14.02 -5.29
N GLU A 221 11.38 12.86 -4.71
CA GLU A 221 11.61 12.71 -3.27
C GLU A 221 13.08 12.85 -2.84
N LEU A 222 14.04 12.64 -3.75
CA LEU A 222 15.47 12.57 -3.41
C LEU A 222 16.41 13.59 -4.10
N CYS A 223 16.05 14.21 -5.24
CA CYS A 223 17.05 14.77 -6.20
C CYS A 223 17.22 16.31 -6.37
#